data_AF-A0A2E4HLS4-F1
#
_entry.id   AF-A0A2E4HLS4-F1
#
_cell.length_a   1.000
_cell.length_b   1.000
_cell.length_c   1.000
_cell.angle_alpha   90.00
_cell.angle_beta   90.00
_cell.angle_gamma   90.00
#
_symmetry.space_group_name_H-M   'P 1'
#
loop_
_entity.id
_entity.type
_entity.pdbx_description
1 polymer ?
#
loop_
_entity_poly.entity_id
_entity_poly.type
_entity_poly.pdbx_seq_one_letter_code
_entity_poly.pdbx_strand_id
1 'polypeptide(L)'
;MKIDKVKENEFYSKPFSFSFSSLNRLLFSPSIFYKEYILKEREIKTDSFLVEGKLVHCLIFQPEKFDEFFSVVPGKVPSANIKKVLKSVTLHTDVPVLAEVEDFIILDSLKEQDLYQSLKTDESRVAKVKTDDAEEYYKFMCTTGKDIIDNDMLARCKDKAQIIKDNEDIMLLFDKGRTDFELDTLEVYKEQPLECKLEAHSFGLKGIVDYYDIDHEKREINIVDLKTSGKSLVDFRETVDYYNLWLQCAIYCKLVLASHEGIEDYKIFFTFVVIDKYNQVFPFPVSQQTLMDWAHATSLVLVEAQWHYQERNYTLPWQFLNDKIVL
;
A
#
# COMPACT_ATOMS: atom_id res chain seq x y z
N MET A 1 -11.61 0.87 24.22
CA MET A 1 -11.35 1.91 23.20
C MET A 1 -11.91 3.23 23.70
N LYS A 2 -11.13 4.33 23.69
CA LYS A 2 -11.64 5.66 24.02
C LYS A 2 -12.29 6.25 22.76
N ILE A 3 -13.56 6.60 22.82
CA ILE A 3 -14.31 7.16 21.69
C ILE A 3 -14.15 8.68 21.70
N ASP A 4 -13.77 9.24 20.56
CA ASP A 4 -13.79 10.69 20.32
C ASP A 4 -14.97 11.04 19.41
N LYS A 5 -16.07 11.48 20.03
CA LYS A 5 -17.31 11.78 19.30
C LYS A 5 -17.16 12.94 18.30
N VAL A 6 -16.22 13.86 18.52
CA VAL A 6 -16.02 15.00 17.62
C VAL A 6 -15.37 14.51 16.33
N LYS A 7 -14.25 13.79 16.45
CA LYS A 7 -13.56 13.22 15.27
C LYS A 7 -14.40 12.19 14.54
N GLU A 8 -15.15 11.36 15.28
CA GLU A 8 -16.09 10.41 14.67
C GLU A 8 -17.18 11.12 13.86
N ASN A 9 -17.85 12.13 14.43
CA ASN A 9 -18.87 12.88 13.68
C ASN A 9 -18.28 13.60 12.46
N GLU A 10 -17.05 14.12 12.55
CA GLU A 10 -16.38 14.69 11.39
C GLU A 10 -16.16 13.65 10.28
N PHE A 11 -15.68 12.45 10.63
CA PHE A 11 -15.51 11.36 9.68
C PHE A 11 -16.81 11.03 8.94
N TYR A 12 -17.91 10.89 9.68
CA TYR A 12 -19.23 10.56 9.12
C TYR A 12 -19.93 11.72 8.42
N SER A 13 -19.44 12.96 8.55
CA SER A 13 -19.99 14.12 7.84
C SER A 13 -19.65 14.14 6.35
N LYS A 14 -18.73 13.28 5.91
CA LYS A 14 -18.21 13.23 4.54
C LYS A 14 -18.41 11.82 3.96
N PRO A 15 -18.61 11.67 2.63
CA PRO A 15 -18.58 10.37 1.98
C PRO A 15 -17.25 9.68 2.24
N PHE A 16 -17.30 8.37 2.48
CA PHE A 16 -16.12 7.55 2.66
C PHE A 16 -16.11 6.42 1.63
N SER A 17 -14.94 6.16 1.07
CA SER A 17 -14.72 5.03 0.16
C SER A 17 -13.58 4.19 0.69
N PHE A 18 -13.86 2.91 0.93
CA PHE A 18 -12.87 1.97 1.43
C PHE A 18 -11.87 1.64 0.31
N SER A 19 -10.58 1.73 0.62
CA SER A 19 -9.57 1.00 -0.14
C SER A 19 -9.43 -0.42 0.38
N PHE A 20 -8.79 -1.30 -0.41
CA PHE A 20 -8.37 -2.61 0.07
C PHE A 20 -7.65 -2.51 1.44
N SER A 21 -6.68 -1.60 1.58
CA SER A 21 -5.95 -1.44 2.83
C SER A 21 -6.83 -0.99 4.00
N SER A 22 -7.80 -0.09 3.78
CA SER A 22 -8.67 0.37 4.87
C SER A 22 -9.70 -0.68 5.25
N LEU A 23 -10.22 -1.43 4.26
CA LEU A 23 -11.17 -2.51 4.51
C LEU A 23 -10.50 -3.70 5.21
N ASN A 24 -9.33 -4.11 4.72
CA ASN A 24 -8.53 -5.16 5.36
C ASN A 24 -8.16 -4.77 6.81
N ARG A 25 -7.90 -3.49 7.05
CA ARG A 25 -7.65 -3.00 8.41
C ARG A 25 -8.88 -3.11 9.31
N LEU A 26 -10.06 -2.76 8.79
CA LEU A 26 -11.32 -2.92 9.52
C LEU A 26 -11.54 -4.39 9.90
N LEU A 27 -11.36 -5.32 8.97
CA LEU A 27 -11.53 -6.75 9.23
C LEU A 27 -10.55 -7.29 10.28
N PHE A 28 -9.27 -6.92 10.17
CA PHE A 28 -8.24 -7.36 11.10
C PHE A 28 -8.45 -6.80 12.51
N SER A 29 -8.68 -5.49 12.62
CA SER A 29 -8.91 -4.83 13.89
C SER A 29 -9.68 -3.52 13.69
N PRO A 30 -11.00 -3.52 13.95
CA PRO A 30 -11.80 -2.31 13.88
C PRO A 30 -11.26 -1.19 14.77
N SER A 31 -10.66 -1.54 15.92
CA SER A 31 -10.06 -0.56 16.81
C SER A 31 -8.84 0.15 16.21
N ILE A 32 -8.04 -0.55 15.40
CA ILE A 32 -6.93 0.07 14.66
C ILE A 32 -7.48 0.90 13.51
N PHE A 33 -8.50 0.40 12.79
CA PHE A 33 -9.19 1.21 11.77
C PHE A 33 -9.69 2.53 12.34
N TYR A 34 -10.31 2.50 13.52
CA TYR A 34 -10.80 3.68 14.21
C TYR A 34 -9.67 4.68 14.49
N LYS A 35 -8.54 4.22 15.04
CA LYS A 35 -7.38 5.09 15.28
C LYS A 35 -6.82 5.67 13.98
N GLU A 36 -6.54 4.83 13.00
CA GLU A 36 -5.85 5.24 11.76
C GLU A 36 -6.73 6.13 10.87
N TYR A 37 -8.01 5.78 10.69
CA TYR A 37 -8.88 6.41 9.68
C TYR A 37 -9.87 7.42 10.26
N ILE A 38 -10.36 7.20 11.49
CA ILE A 38 -11.32 8.10 12.14
C ILE A 38 -10.57 9.15 12.97
N LEU A 39 -9.65 8.73 13.84
CA LEU A 39 -8.88 9.67 14.67
C LEU A 39 -7.74 10.37 13.92
N LYS A 40 -7.39 9.88 12.72
CA LYS A 40 -6.23 10.31 11.91
C LYS A 40 -4.89 10.10 12.61
N GLU A 41 -4.83 9.12 13.50
CA GLU A 41 -3.64 8.73 14.27
C GLU A 41 -2.92 7.57 13.57
N ARG A 42 -2.67 7.71 12.27
CA ARG A 42 -2.02 6.66 11.49
C ARG A 42 -0.52 6.64 11.76
N GLU A 43 -0.01 5.49 12.18
CA GLU A 43 1.43 5.26 12.21
C GLU A 43 2.00 5.34 10.80
N ILE A 44 3.03 6.17 10.63
CA ILE A 44 3.68 6.30 9.33
C ILE A 44 4.67 5.15 9.20
N LYS A 45 4.28 4.15 8.41
CA LYS A 45 5.14 3.02 8.07
C LYS A 45 6.28 3.53 7.19
N THR A 46 7.52 3.35 7.67
CA THR A 46 8.75 3.70 6.94
C THR A 46 9.55 2.44 6.57
N ASP A 47 8.85 1.30 6.54
CA ASP A 47 9.42 -0.01 6.26
C ASP A 47 10.01 -0.03 4.86
N SER A 48 11.27 -0.46 4.74
CA SER A 48 12.00 -0.48 3.48
C SER A 48 11.28 -1.30 2.42
N PHE A 49 10.64 -2.42 2.78
CA PHE A 49 9.95 -3.28 1.82
C PHE A 49 8.74 -2.60 1.16
N LEU A 50 8.06 -1.66 1.84
CA LEU A 50 6.96 -0.90 1.25
C LEU A 50 7.47 0.10 0.21
N VAL A 51 8.58 0.77 0.54
CA VAL A 51 9.24 1.72 -0.37
C VAL A 51 9.83 0.98 -1.58
N GLU A 52 10.46 -0.18 -1.36
CA GLU A 52 10.97 -1.03 -2.44
C GLU A 52 9.86 -1.48 -3.39
N GLY A 53 8.71 -1.91 -2.85
CA GLY A 53 7.56 -2.28 -3.66
C GLY A 53 7.08 -1.11 -4.53
N LYS A 54 6.82 0.06 -3.92
CA LYS A 54 6.41 1.27 -4.64
C LYS A 54 7.42 1.68 -5.72
N LEU A 55 8.72 1.56 -5.43
CA LEU A 55 9.77 1.89 -6.37
C LEU A 55 9.79 0.94 -7.58
N VAL A 56 9.63 -0.37 -7.36
CA VAL A 56 9.54 -1.34 -8.47
C VAL A 56 8.32 -1.05 -9.35
N HIS A 57 7.15 -0.76 -8.77
CA HIS A 57 5.97 -0.36 -9.52
C HIS A 57 6.21 0.89 -10.37
N CYS A 58 6.75 1.95 -9.76
CA CYS A 58 7.07 3.18 -10.48
C CYS A 58 8.03 2.92 -11.65
N LEU A 59 9.10 2.14 -11.44
CA LEU A 59 10.06 1.82 -12.50
C LEU A 59 9.45 1.02 -13.67
N ILE A 60 8.36 0.28 -13.45
CA ILE A 60 7.70 -0.54 -14.47
C ILE A 60 6.57 0.24 -15.16
N PHE A 61 5.68 0.88 -14.39
CA PHE A 61 4.43 1.43 -14.91
C PHE A 61 4.47 2.94 -15.17
N GLN A 62 5.27 3.70 -14.40
CA GLN A 62 5.34 5.17 -14.48
C GLN A 62 6.77 5.69 -14.24
N PRO A 63 7.78 5.24 -15.01
CA PRO A 63 9.18 5.60 -14.76
C PRO A 63 9.45 7.11 -14.87
N GLU A 64 8.64 7.83 -15.65
CA GLU A 64 8.68 9.28 -15.78
C GLU A 64 8.30 10.02 -14.49
N LYS A 65 7.59 9.38 -13.57
CA LYS A 65 7.22 9.94 -12.25
C LYS A 65 8.22 9.61 -11.14
N PHE A 66 9.37 9.01 -11.47
CA PHE A 66 10.39 8.66 -10.47
C PHE A 66 10.78 9.87 -9.61
N ASP A 67 11.12 10.99 -10.25
CA ASP A 67 11.54 12.21 -9.55
C ASP A 67 10.38 12.90 -8.83
N GLU A 68 9.12 12.55 -9.09
CA GLU A 68 7.96 13.03 -8.33
C GLU A 68 7.86 12.31 -6.99
N PHE A 69 8.11 10.99 -6.97
CA PHE A 69 7.86 10.14 -5.81
C PHE A 69 9.09 9.89 -4.93
N PHE A 70 10.30 9.95 -5.50
CA PHE A 70 11.52 9.52 -4.82
C PHE A 70 12.59 10.61 -4.76
N SER A 71 13.38 10.57 -3.68
CA SER A 71 14.61 11.34 -3.53
C SER A 71 15.75 10.37 -3.22
N VAL A 72 16.84 10.45 -3.98
CA VAL A 72 18.03 9.61 -3.76
C VAL A 72 19.03 10.37 -2.88
N VAL A 73 19.38 9.78 -1.74
CA VAL A 73 20.46 10.32 -0.88
C VAL A 73 21.83 9.80 -1.32
N PRO A 74 22.89 10.62 -1.16
CA PRO A 74 24.25 10.17 -1.49
C PRO A 74 24.77 9.13 -0.48
N GLY A 75 24.45 9.26 0.81
CA GLY A 75 24.73 8.28 1.86
C GLY A 75 23.73 7.12 1.94
N LYS A 76 23.75 6.42 3.08
CA LYS A 76 22.83 5.28 3.32
C LYS A 76 21.55 5.73 3.99
N VAL A 77 20.45 5.05 3.68
CA VAL A 77 19.22 5.24 4.45
C VAL A 77 19.41 4.64 5.85
N PRO A 78 19.13 5.39 6.93
CA PRO A 78 19.27 4.90 8.29
C PRO A 78 18.36 3.71 8.61
N SER A 79 18.68 2.99 9.69
CA SER A 79 17.84 1.87 10.15
C SER A 79 16.42 2.31 10.52
N ALA A 80 15.47 1.37 10.50
CA ALA A 80 14.07 1.64 10.85
C ALA A 80 13.91 2.35 12.20
N ASN A 81 14.71 1.95 13.20
CA ASN A 81 14.72 2.59 14.52
C ASN A 81 15.17 4.05 14.46
N ILE A 82 16.25 4.34 13.73
CA ILE A 82 16.72 5.73 13.56
C ILE A 82 15.69 6.55 12.80
N LYS A 83 15.12 6.03 11.71
CA LYS A 83 14.05 6.72 10.96
C LYS A 83 12.85 7.07 11.86
N LYS A 84 12.46 6.15 12.76
CA LYS A 84 11.38 6.38 13.73
C LYS A 84 11.70 7.54 14.69
N VAL A 85 12.94 7.59 15.18
CA VAL A 85 13.42 8.67 16.07
C VAL A 85 13.47 10.00 15.32
N LEU A 86 14.12 10.06 14.15
CA LEU A 86 14.22 11.28 13.35
C LEU A 86 12.83 11.85 13.01
N LYS A 87 11.87 10.98 12.75
CA LYS A 87 10.49 11.38 12.53
C LYS A 87 9.84 11.97 13.78
N SER A 88 10.02 11.35 14.95
CA SER A 88 9.54 11.93 16.22
C SER A 88 10.19 13.30 16.46
N VAL A 89 11.49 13.45 16.18
CA VAL A 89 12.20 14.74 16.28
C VAL A 89 11.52 15.83 15.44
N THR A 90 11.12 15.55 14.19
CA THR A 90 10.41 16.54 13.36
C THR A 90 9.05 16.99 13.88
N LEU A 91 8.46 16.31 14.87
CA LEU A 91 7.24 16.76 15.52
C LEU A 91 7.50 17.82 16.62
N HIS A 92 8.77 18.02 16.99
CA HIS A 92 9.18 18.84 18.12
C HIS A 92 10.17 19.94 17.74
N THR A 93 10.57 20.04 16.47
CA THR A 93 11.44 21.10 15.96
C THR A 93 11.26 21.30 14.46
N ASP A 94 11.46 22.55 14.02
CA ASP A 94 11.51 22.94 12.60
C ASP A 94 12.96 23.10 12.09
N VAL A 95 13.96 22.80 12.93
CA VAL A 95 15.37 22.90 12.56
C VAL A 95 15.69 21.88 11.45
N PRO A 96 16.19 22.31 10.28
CA PRO A 96 16.37 21.43 9.11
C PRO A 96 17.72 20.70 9.08
N VAL A 97 18.62 21.04 10.01
CA VAL A 97 19.97 20.46 10.16
C VAL A 97 20.01 19.67 11.46
N LEU A 98 20.21 18.35 11.38
CA LEU A 98 20.11 17.47 12.55
C LEU A 98 21.18 17.79 13.61
N ALA A 99 22.37 18.22 13.19
CA ALA A 99 23.45 18.64 14.07
C ALA A 99 23.06 19.82 14.96
N GLU A 100 22.20 20.72 14.46
CA GLU A 100 21.70 21.91 15.16
C GLU A 100 20.49 21.61 16.05
N VAL A 101 19.90 20.41 15.97
CA VAL A 101 18.81 20.00 16.86
C VAL A 101 19.35 19.86 18.29
N GLU A 102 18.65 20.50 19.23
CA GLU A 102 18.99 20.43 20.65
C GLU A 102 18.90 18.99 21.18
N ASP A 103 19.92 18.55 21.90
CA ASP A 103 20.07 17.15 22.32
C ASP A 103 18.90 16.64 23.17
N PHE A 104 18.27 17.52 23.98
CA PHE A 104 17.12 17.13 24.80
C PHE A 104 15.93 16.66 23.96
N ILE A 105 15.73 17.24 22.76
CA ILE A 105 14.67 16.84 21.83
C ILE A 105 14.93 15.40 21.35
N ILE A 106 16.17 15.10 20.99
CA ILE A 106 16.58 13.75 20.55
C ILE A 106 16.41 12.75 21.69
N LEU A 107 16.81 13.11 22.90
CA LEU A 107 16.69 12.25 24.08
C LEU A 107 15.23 11.96 24.43
N ASP A 108 14.35 12.93 24.32
CA ASP A 108 12.92 12.75 24.57
C ASP A 108 12.27 11.89 23.48
N SER A 109 12.57 12.13 22.20
CA SER A 109 12.15 11.26 21.10
C SER A 109 12.64 9.81 21.29
N LEU A 110 13.86 9.60 21.80
CA LEU A 110 14.37 8.26 22.11
C LEU A 110 13.57 7.57 23.22
N LYS A 111 13.14 8.31 24.25
CA LYS A 111 12.29 7.76 25.33
C LYS A 111 10.90 7.42 24.82
N GLU A 112 10.29 8.30 24.04
CA GLU A 112 8.96 8.06 23.44
C GLU A 112 8.93 6.80 22.57
N GLN A 113 10.02 6.55 21.84
CA GLN A 113 10.14 5.39 20.98
C GLN A 113 10.67 4.14 21.69
N ASP A 114 11.03 4.25 22.98
CA ASP A 114 11.68 3.20 23.78
C ASP A 114 12.95 2.62 23.12
N LEU A 115 13.80 3.51 22.59
CA LEU A 115 15.02 3.14 21.87
C LEU A 115 16.29 3.57 22.60
N TYR A 116 17.29 2.70 22.62
CA TYR A 116 18.62 2.92 23.22
C TYR A 116 18.63 3.30 24.71
N GLN A 117 17.57 2.97 25.46
CA GLN A 117 17.44 3.28 26.89
C GLN A 117 18.51 2.58 27.75
N SER A 118 19.03 1.44 27.29
CA SER A 118 20.08 0.67 27.96
C SER A 118 21.49 1.30 27.90
N LEU A 119 21.71 2.32 27.05
CA LEU A 119 23.00 3.03 27.02
C LEU A 119 23.20 3.85 28.29
N LYS A 120 24.45 3.95 28.76
CA LYS A 120 24.76 4.52 30.09
C LYS A 120 24.71 6.05 30.16
N THR A 121 24.99 6.73 29.05
CA THR A 121 25.22 8.17 29.00
C THR A 121 24.37 8.79 27.89
N ASP A 122 23.88 10.01 28.09
CA ASP A 122 23.08 10.72 27.09
C ASP A 122 23.89 11.04 25.84
N GLU A 123 25.19 11.35 25.98
CA GLU A 123 26.09 11.61 24.87
C GLU A 123 26.17 10.40 23.92
N SER A 124 26.26 9.18 24.47
CA SER A 124 26.25 7.94 23.69
C SER A 124 24.92 7.70 22.97
N ARG A 125 23.79 8.14 23.55
CA ARG A 125 22.46 8.03 22.95
C ARG A 125 22.31 9.00 21.78
N VAL A 126 22.69 10.25 21.98
CA VAL A 126 22.68 11.28 20.93
C VAL A 126 23.60 10.90 19.78
N ALA A 127 24.81 10.39 20.06
CA ALA A 127 25.75 9.94 19.04
C ALA A 127 25.24 8.76 18.20
N LYS A 128 24.27 7.97 18.69
CA LYS A 128 23.60 6.94 17.88
C LYS A 128 22.64 7.50 16.84
N VAL A 129 22.18 8.74 17.03
CA VAL A 129 21.22 9.42 16.14
C VAL A 129 21.94 10.40 15.24
N LYS A 130 22.83 11.25 15.78
CA LYS A 130 23.63 12.23 15.02
C LYS A 130 24.80 11.55 14.30
N THR A 131 24.49 10.85 13.22
CA THR A 131 25.47 10.25 12.29
C THR A 131 25.40 10.95 10.95
N ASP A 132 26.46 10.89 10.14
CA ASP A 132 26.49 11.54 8.82
C ASP A 132 25.34 11.06 7.91
N ASP A 133 25.07 9.75 7.88
CA ASP A 133 23.94 9.15 7.14
C ASP A 133 22.57 9.70 7.64
N ALA A 134 22.43 9.89 8.95
CA ALA A 134 21.20 10.40 9.54
C ALA A 134 21.01 11.90 9.29
N GLU A 135 22.10 12.67 9.30
CA GLU A 135 22.11 14.10 8.96
C GLU A 135 21.60 14.32 7.54
N GLU A 136 22.17 13.58 6.58
CA GLU A 136 21.75 13.65 5.18
C GLU A 136 20.28 13.24 5.03
N TYR A 137 19.89 12.08 5.57
CA TYR A 137 18.51 11.60 5.49
C TYR A 137 17.52 12.60 6.10
N TYR A 138 17.83 13.17 7.27
CA TYR A 138 16.99 14.14 7.96
C TYR A 138 16.74 15.39 7.11
N LYS A 139 17.79 15.92 6.48
CA LYS A 139 17.67 17.07 5.57
C LYS A 139 16.69 16.81 4.42
N PHE A 140 16.78 15.65 3.77
CA PHE A 140 15.87 15.29 2.68
C PHE A 140 14.44 15.04 3.18
N MET A 141 14.29 14.49 4.39
CA MET A 141 12.99 14.25 5.01
C MET A 141 12.24 15.55 5.29
N CYS A 142 12.94 16.57 5.78
CA CYS A 142 12.36 17.88 6.05
C CYS A 142 12.02 18.69 4.79
N THR A 143 12.63 18.39 3.64
CA THR A 143 12.58 19.28 2.46
C THR A 143 11.80 18.73 1.28
N THR A 144 11.68 17.41 1.12
CA THR A 144 11.20 16.85 -0.15
C THR A 144 9.75 16.35 -0.11
N GLY A 145 9.27 15.86 1.03
CA GLY A 145 7.97 15.18 1.13
C GLY A 145 7.87 13.88 0.30
N LYS A 146 9.00 13.38 -0.19
CA LYS A 146 9.13 12.20 -1.05
C LYS A 146 9.61 10.98 -0.27
N ASP A 147 9.48 9.80 -0.86
CA ASP A 147 10.11 8.60 -0.32
C ASP A 147 11.63 8.67 -0.54
N ILE A 148 12.39 8.53 0.54
CA ILE A 148 13.85 8.66 0.50
C ILE A 148 14.47 7.28 0.36
N ILE A 149 15.33 7.13 -0.64
CA ILE A 149 16.03 5.88 -0.97
C ILE A 149 17.54 6.13 -1.11
N ASP A 150 18.34 5.09 -0.90
CA ASP A 150 19.77 5.11 -1.20
C ASP A 150 20.06 4.46 -2.57
N ASN A 151 21.29 4.63 -3.03
CA ASN A 151 21.76 4.04 -4.29
C ASN A 151 21.70 2.51 -4.29
N ASP A 152 21.91 1.87 -3.13
CA ASP A 152 21.85 0.40 -3.00
C ASP A 152 20.42 -0.11 -3.24
N MET A 153 19.41 0.55 -2.65
CA MET A 153 18.00 0.23 -2.88
C MET A 153 17.60 0.50 -4.33
N LEU A 154 18.02 1.64 -4.88
CA LEU A 154 17.72 1.98 -6.28
C LEU A 154 18.29 0.94 -7.24
N ALA A 155 19.53 0.50 -7.03
CA ALA A 155 20.16 -0.54 -7.85
C ALA A 155 19.38 -1.87 -7.76
N ARG A 156 19.08 -2.36 -6.55
CA ARG A 156 18.29 -3.59 -6.37
C ARG A 156 16.92 -3.53 -7.03
N CYS A 157 16.22 -2.40 -6.91
CA CYS A 157 14.89 -2.24 -7.52
C CYS A 157 14.96 -2.09 -9.04
N LYS A 158 16.01 -1.47 -9.59
CA LYS A 158 16.28 -1.45 -11.03
C LYS A 158 16.54 -2.85 -11.56
N ASP A 159 17.33 -3.66 -10.86
CA ASP A 159 17.58 -5.06 -11.25
C ASP A 159 16.28 -5.86 -11.28
N LYS A 160 15.45 -5.74 -10.23
CA LYS A 160 14.12 -6.38 -10.19
C LYS A 160 13.22 -5.94 -11.35
N ALA A 161 13.15 -4.64 -11.61
CA ALA A 161 12.36 -4.10 -12.71
C ALA A 161 12.89 -4.57 -14.08
N GLN A 162 14.20 -4.68 -14.24
CA GLN A 162 14.82 -5.16 -15.47
C GLN A 162 14.52 -6.64 -15.70
N ILE A 163 14.60 -7.48 -14.67
CA ILE A 163 14.24 -8.91 -14.76
C ILE A 163 12.78 -9.09 -15.22
N ILE A 164 11.87 -8.24 -14.74
CA ILE A 164 10.47 -8.26 -15.18
C ILE A 164 10.37 -7.82 -16.65
N LYS A 165 11.08 -6.74 -17.04
CA LYS A 165 11.07 -6.20 -18.40
C LYS A 165 11.71 -7.11 -19.45
N ASP A 166 12.71 -7.90 -19.05
CA ASP A 166 13.39 -8.86 -19.91
C ASP A 166 12.58 -10.15 -20.10
N ASN A 167 11.53 -10.37 -19.30
CA ASN A 167 10.66 -11.52 -19.43
C ASN A 167 9.52 -11.21 -20.41
N GLU A 168 9.67 -11.68 -21.66
CA GLU A 168 8.70 -11.45 -22.75
C GLU A 168 7.28 -11.91 -22.37
N ASP A 169 7.13 -13.10 -21.78
CA ASP A 169 5.82 -13.64 -21.39
C ASP A 169 5.10 -12.74 -20.37
N ILE A 170 5.85 -12.12 -19.46
CA ILE A 170 5.31 -11.19 -18.47
C ILE A 170 5.02 -9.83 -19.09
N MET A 171 5.90 -9.33 -19.95
CA MET A 171 5.67 -8.05 -20.63
C MET A 171 4.46 -8.09 -21.55
N LEU A 172 4.14 -9.24 -22.15
CA LEU A 172 2.89 -9.45 -22.90
C LEU A 172 1.63 -9.29 -22.03
N LEU A 173 1.73 -9.43 -20.70
CA LEU A 173 0.62 -9.14 -19.77
C LEU A 173 0.46 -7.64 -19.51
N PHE A 174 1.53 -6.84 -19.65
CA PHE A 174 1.55 -5.40 -19.37
C PHE A 174 1.45 -4.53 -20.62
N ASP A 175 1.54 -5.12 -21.80
CA ASP A 175 1.45 -4.42 -23.06
C ASP A 175 1.14 -5.42 -24.18
N LYS A 176 -0.14 -5.53 -24.55
CA LYS A 176 -0.57 -6.38 -25.68
C LYS A 176 -0.28 -5.78 -27.05
N GLY A 177 0.53 -4.72 -27.12
CA GLY A 177 0.94 -4.11 -28.38
C GLY A 177 -0.12 -3.15 -28.92
N ARG A 178 -0.43 -2.12 -28.14
CA ARG A 178 -1.28 -1.01 -28.61
C ARG A 178 -0.68 -0.42 -29.88
N THR A 179 -1.54 -0.12 -30.84
CA THR A 179 -1.16 0.59 -32.06
C THR A 179 -1.60 2.05 -31.96
N ASP A 180 -0.84 2.98 -32.53
CA ASP A 180 -1.17 4.43 -32.51
C ASP A 180 -2.38 4.80 -33.40
N PHE A 181 -3.22 3.83 -33.78
CA PHE A 181 -4.41 4.07 -34.58
C PHE A 181 -5.58 4.49 -33.69
N GLU A 182 -6.28 5.56 -34.07
CA GLU A 182 -7.50 6.05 -33.39
C GLU A 182 -8.66 5.03 -33.38
N LEU A 183 -8.55 3.94 -34.13
CA LEU A 183 -9.50 2.83 -34.20
C LEU A 183 -9.09 1.62 -33.34
N ASP A 184 -8.05 1.75 -32.50
CA ASP A 184 -7.63 0.67 -31.63
C ASP A 184 -8.74 0.33 -30.63
N THR A 185 -9.20 -0.92 -30.67
CA THR A 185 -10.22 -1.47 -29.77
C THR A 185 -9.64 -1.87 -28.41
N LEU A 186 -8.34 -1.66 -28.19
CA LEU A 186 -7.64 -1.93 -26.95
C LEU A 186 -7.41 -0.63 -26.15
N GLU A 187 -8.04 -0.55 -24.99
CA GLU A 187 -7.77 0.49 -24.01
C GLU A 187 -6.77 -0.03 -22.96
N VAL A 188 -5.78 0.79 -22.58
CA VAL A 188 -4.72 0.39 -21.65
C VAL A 188 -4.53 1.45 -20.56
N TYR A 189 -4.48 1.01 -19.31
CA TYR A 189 -4.39 1.85 -18.12
C TYR A 189 -3.29 1.35 -17.17
N LYS A 190 -2.52 2.29 -16.61
CA LYS A 190 -1.40 2.01 -15.71
C LYS A 190 -1.48 2.89 -14.47
N GLU A 191 -1.38 2.28 -13.29
CA GLU A 191 -1.45 2.94 -11.98
C GLU A 191 -2.65 3.91 -11.91
N GLN A 192 -3.80 3.44 -12.37
CA GLN A 192 -5.00 4.26 -12.54
C GLN A 192 -5.81 4.30 -11.23
N PRO A 193 -6.02 5.49 -10.63
CA PRO A 193 -6.91 5.63 -9.50
C PRO A 193 -8.37 5.47 -9.95
N LEU A 194 -9.10 4.57 -9.30
CA LEU A 194 -10.51 4.31 -9.55
C LEU A 194 -11.31 4.41 -8.25
N GLU A 195 -12.56 4.84 -8.35
CA GLU A 195 -13.50 4.94 -7.24
C GLU A 195 -14.91 4.65 -7.72
N CYS A 196 -15.67 3.87 -6.96
CA CYS A 196 -17.06 3.55 -7.28
C CYS A 196 -17.96 3.67 -6.05
N LYS A 197 -19.23 4.02 -6.27
CA LYS A 197 -20.27 3.96 -5.24
C LYS A 197 -20.82 2.53 -5.15
N LEU A 198 -21.35 2.18 -3.98
CA LEU A 198 -22.06 0.92 -3.77
C LEU A 198 -23.52 1.25 -3.43
N GLU A 199 -24.46 0.95 -4.32
CA GLU A 199 -25.87 1.36 -4.14
C GLU A 199 -26.48 0.84 -2.83
N ALA A 200 -26.09 -0.37 -2.40
CA ALA A 200 -26.59 -1.00 -1.18
C ALA A 200 -25.84 -0.57 0.11
N HIS A 201 -24.84 0.33 0.02
CA HIS A 201 -23.97 0.66 1.16
C HIS A 201 -23.85 2.18 1.32
N SER A 202 -23.56 2.62 2.55
CA SER A 202 -23.36 4.04 2.89
C SER A 202 -21.94 4.54 2.61
N PHE A 203 -21.14 3.75 1.91
CA PHE A 203 -19.75 4.02 1.54
C PHE A 203 -19.47 3.51 0.11
N GLY A 204 -18.39 4.01 -0.50
CA GLY A 204 -17.87 3.52 -1.78
C GLY A 204 -16.67 2.59 -1.63
N LEU A 205 -16.07 2.24 -2.76
CA LEU A 205 -14.76 1.60 -2.87
C LEU A 205 -13.83 2.47 -3.68
N LYS A 206 -12.52 2.42 -3.39
CA LYS A 206 -11.49 3.06 -4.19
C LYS A 206 -10.20 2.26 -4.23
N GLY A 207 -9.38 2.46 -5.24
CA GLY A 207 -8.12 1.76 -5.40
C GLY A 207 -7.25 2.39 -6.48
N ILE A 208 -6.00 1.94 -6.56
CA ILE A 208 -5.11 2.23 -7.66
C ILE A 208 -4.79 0.88 -8.29
N VAL A 209 -5.25 0.67 -9.52
CA VAL A 209 -5.02 -0.59 -10.24
C VAL A 209 -3.71 -0.46 -11.00
N ASP A 210 -2.76 -1.35 -10.70
CA ASP A 210 -1.39 -1.28 -11.24
C ASP A 210 -1.39 -1.31 -12.78
N TYR A 211 -2.13 -2.26 -13.37
CA TYR A 211 -2.33 -2.36 -14.80
C TYR A 211 -3.68 -2.99 -15.12
N TYR A 212 -4.38 -2.46 -16.13
CA TYR A 212 -5.43 -3.20 -16.80
C TYR A 212 -5.60 -2.77 -18.26
N ASP A 213 -6.11 -3.69 -19.08
CA ASP A 213 -6.56 -3.42 -20.44
C ASP A 213 -7.99 -3.91 -20.68
N ILE A 214 -8.66 -3.26 -21.63
CA ILE A 214 -10.01 -3.60 -22.11
C ILE A 214 -9.90 -3.85 -23.61
N ASP A 215 -10.11 -5.10 -24.01
CA ASP A 215 -10.16 -5.52 -25.42
C ASP A 215 -11.62 -5.61 -25.86
N HIS A 216 -12.10 -4.59 -26.56
CA HIS A 216 -13.49 -4.52 -27.04
C HIS A 216 -13.79 -5.49 -28.19
N GLU A 217 -12.78 -5.95 -28.93
CA GLU A 217 -12.94 -6.95 -29.99
C GLU A 217 -13.21 -8.33 -29.38
N LYS A 218 -12.41 -8.73 -28.39
CA LYS A 218 -12.55 -10.01 -27.69
C LYS A 218 -13.59 -9.98 -26.57
N ARG A 219 -13.99 -8.78 -26.13
CA ARG A 219 -14.82 -8.55 -24.95
C ARG A 219 -14.17 -9.10 -23.68
N GLU A 220 -12.90 -8.78 -23.51
CA GLU A 220 -12.07 -9.27 -22.40
C GLU A 220 -11.47 -8.09 -21.63
N ILE A 221 -11.38 -8.24 -20.32
CA ILE A 221 -10.71 -7.30 -19.43
C ILE A 221 -9.57 -8.04 -18.76
N ASN A 222 -8.35 -7.53 -18.86
CA ASN A 222 -7.20 -8.13 -18.20
C ASN A 222 -6.70 -7.19 -17.12
N ILE A 223 -6.66 -7.66 -15.89
CA ILE A 223 -6.14 -6.92 -14.74
C ILE A 223 -4.88 -7.63 -14.27
N VAL A 224 -3.80 -6.86 -14.12
CA VAL A 224 -2.54 -7.37 -13.61
C VAL A 224 -2.13 -6.56 -12.39
N ASP A 225 -1.86 -7.27 -11.30
CA ASP A 225 -1.41 -6.69 -10.05
C ASP A 225 0.01 -7.20 -9.78
N LEU A 226 0.95 -6.26 -9.71
CA LEU A 226 2.35 -6.55 -9.51
C LEU A 226 2.61 -6.65 -8.00
N LYS A 227 3.39 -7.65 -7.61
CA LYS A 227 3.77 -7.89 -6.23
C LYS A 227 5.26 -8.11 -6.12
N THR A 228 5.86 -7.40 -5.17
CA THR A 228 7.19 -7.73 -4.66
C THR A 228 7.02 -8.52 -3.37
N SER A 229 7.72 -9.64 -3.25
CA SER A 229 7.62 -10.51 -2.08
C SER A 229 8.95 -10.65 -1.37
N GLY A 230 8.91 -10.52 -0.04
CA GLY A 230 10.02 -10.91 0.84
C GLY A 230 10.05 -12.41 1.16
N LYS A 231 9.10 -13.19 0.64
CA LYS A 231 9.02 -14.66 0.74
C LYS A 231 9.36 -15.31 -0.61
N SER A 232 9.39 -16.65 -0.67
CA SER A 232 9.57 -17.35 -1.95
C SER A 232 8.27 -17.40 -2.75
N LEU A 233 8.36 -17.66 -4.07
CA LEU A 233 7.18 -17.90 -4.91
C LEU A 233 6.30 -19.07 -4.41
N VAL A 234 6.90 -20.09 -3.79
CA VAL A 234 6.18 -21.26 -3.26
C VAL A 234 5.20 -20.84 -2.15
N ASP A 235 5.57 -19.84 -1.36
CA ASP A 235 4.77 -19.32 -0.24
C ASP A 235 3.66 -18.35 -0.72
N PHE A 236 3.57 -18.06 -2.02
CA PHE A 236 2.67 -17.03 -2.51
C PHE A 236 1.19 -17.39 -2.31
N ARG A 237 0.83 -18.67 -2.45
CA ARG A 237 -0.57 -19.11 -2.21
C ARG A 237 -1.02 -18.80 -0.78
N GLU A 238 -0.18 -19.12 0.21
CA GLU A 238 -0.45 -18.79 1.61
C GLU A 238 -0.44 -17.27 1.86
N THR A 239 0.37 -16.54 1.09
CA THR A 239 0.45 -15.07 1.14
C THR A 239 -0.86 -14.42 0.68
N VAL A 240 -1.55 -15.01 -0.31
CA VAL A 240 -2.86 -14.54 -0.77
C VAL A 240 -3.88 -14.55 0.37
N ASP A 241 -3.94 -15.63 1.12
CA ASP A 241 -4.87 -15.75 2.25
C ASP A 241 -4.41 -14.89 3.43
N TYR A 242 -3.12 -14.97 3.79
CA TYR A 242 -2.57 -14.28 4.96
C TYR A 242 -2.74 -12.75 4.88
N TYR A 243 -2.53 -12.17 3.70
CA TYR A 243 -2.68 -10.72 3.50
C TYR A 243 -4.04 -10.31 2.91
N ASN A 244 -4.97 -11.26 2.71
CA ASN A 244 -6.24 -11.04 2.04
C ASN A 244 -6.11 -10.45 0.62
N LEU A 245 -5.11 -10.88 -0.16
CA LEU A 245 -4.95 -10.41 -1.55
C LEU A 245 -6.13 -10.81 -2.45
N TRP A 246 -6.87 -11.86 -2.08
CA TRP A 246 -8.13 -12.23 -2.71
C TRP A 246 -9.16 -11.08 -2.68
N LEU A 247 -9.19 -10.31 -1.59
CA LEU A 247 -10.07 -9.16 -1.42
C LEU A 247 -9.61 -7.99 -2.29
N GLN A 248 -8.29 -7.78 -2.42
CA GLN A 248 -7.75 -6.78 -3.33
C GLN A 248 -8.14 -7.08 -4.78
N CYS A 249 -7.98 -8.33 -5.20
CA CYS A 249 -8.37 -8.80 -6.55
C CYS A 249 -9.85 -8.49 -6.83
N ALA A 250 -10.76 -8.93 -5.95
CA ALA A 250 -12.19 -8.73 -6.13
C ALA A 250 -12.58 -7.23 -6.14
N ILE A 251 -11.95 -6.40 -5.30
CA ILE A 251 -12.16 -4.94 -5.31
C ILE A 251 -11.71 -4.35 -6.65
N TYR A 252 -10.56 -4.74 -7.18
CA TYR A 252 -10.06 -4.22 -8.45
C TYR A 252 -10.95 -4.60 -9.62
N CYS A 253 -11.40 -5.86 -9.70
CA CYS A 253 -12.40 -6.28 -10.69
C CYS A 253 -13.65 -5.42 -10.64
N LYS A 254 -14.18 -5.16 -9.43
CA LYS A 254 -15.36 -4.33 -9.23
C LYS A 254 -15.15 -2.87 -9.61
N LEU A 255 -13.98 -2.32 -9.28
CA LEU A 255 -13.63 -0.94 -9.63
C LEU A 255 -13.54 -0.75 -11.14
N VAL A 256 -12.88 -1.66 -11.86
CA VAL A 256 -12.76 -1.59 -13.31
C VAL A 256 -14.13 -1.68 -13.97
N LEU A 257 -14.94 -2.68 -13.61
CA LEU A 257 -16.31 -2.81 -14.14
C LEU A 257 -17.19 -1.59 -13.87
N ALA A 258 -17.06 -0.96 -12.71
CA ALA A 258 -17.88 0.20 -12.35
C ALA A 258 -17.37 1.52 -12.94
N SER A 259 -16.17 1.55 -13.52
CA SER A 259 -15.53 2.77 -14.04
C SER A 259 -15.70 2.94 -15.55
N HIS A 260 -16.27 1.95 -16.23
CA HIS A 260 -16.42 1.90 -17.69
C HIS A 260 -17.82 1.42 -18.05
N GLU A 261 -18.43 2.05 -19.05
CA GLU A 261 -19.79 1.71 -19.50
C GLU A 261 -19.75 0.67 -20.62
N GLY A 262 -20.72 -0.25 -20.67
CA GLY A 262 -20.88 -1.18 -21.80
C GLY A 262 -19.92 -2.37 -21.80
N ILE A 263 -19.24 -2.63 -20.68
CA ILE A 263 -18.32 -3.75 -20.48
C ILE A 263 -18.84 -4.78 -19.46
N GLU A 264 -20.11 -4.68 -19.04
CA GLU A 264 -20.67 -5.45 -17.92
C GLU A 264 -20.71 -6.96 -18.17
N ASP A 265 -20.73 -7.39 -19.43
CA ASP A 265 -20.72 -8.78 -19.85
C ASP A 265 -19.35 -9.26 -20.37
N TYR A 266 -18.31 -8.44 -20.22
CA TYR A 266 -16.95 -8.80 -20.63
C TYR A 266 -16.36 -9.82 -19.67
N LYS A 267 -15.51 -10.70 -20.21
CA LYS A 267 -14.82 -11.69 -19.41
C LYS A 267 -13.60 -11.08 -18.73
N ILE A 268 -13.56 -11.13 -17.41
CA ILE A 268 -12.44 -10.60 -16.62
C ILE A 268 -11.40 -11.69 -16.36
N PHE A 269 -10.15 -11.36 -16.58
CA PHE A 269 -8.99 -12.13 -16.17
C PHE A 269 -8.17 -11.32 -15.17
N PHE A 270 -7.71 -11.98 -14.12
CA PHE A 270 -6.85 -11.36 -13.12
C PHE A 270 -5.58 -12.20 -12.96
N THR A 271 -4.43 -11.53 -12.95
CA THR A 271 -3.13 -12.18 -12.74
C THR A 271 -2.33 -11.42 -11.70
N PHE A 272 -1.80 -12.13 -10.70
CA PHE A 272 -0.75 -11.59 -9.85
C PHE A 272 0.61 -11.86 -10.51
N VAL A 273 1.36 -10.83 -10.87
CA VAL A 273 2.77 -11.00 -11.27
C VAL A 273 3.62 -10.81 -10.04
N VAL A 274 4.35 -11.84 -9.62
CA VAL A 274 5.12 -11.79 -8.37
C VAL A 274 6.60 -11.94 -8.67
N ILE A 275 7.40 -10.98 -8.19
CA ILE A 275 8.86 -11.14 -8.07
C ILE A 275 9.22 -11.41 -6.62
N ASP A 276 9.93 -12.50 -6.38
CA ASP A 276 10.26 -12.97 -5.04
C ASP A 276 11.63 -12.49 -4.54
N LYS A 277 12.01 -12.91 -3.32
CA LYS A 277 13.29 -12.53 -2.71
C LYS A 277 14.53 -13.09 -3.42
N TYR A 278 14.36 -14.08 -4.29
CA TYR A 278 15.42 -14.68 -5.11
C TYR A 278 15.43 -14.13 -6.54
N ASN A 279 14.64 -13.08 -6.81
CA ASN A 279 14.41 -12.49 -8.12
C ASN A 279 13.85 -13.48 -9.14
N GLN A 280 13.10 -14.47 -8.68
CA GLN A 280 12.28 -15.31 -9.55
C GLN A 280 10.96 -14.58 -9.81
N VAL A 281 10.50 -14.59 -11.05
CA VAL A 281 9.24 -13.96 -11.44
C VAL A 281 8.27 -15.00 -11.98
N PHE A 282 7.03 -14.94 -11.52
CA PHE A 282 5.98 -15.84 -11.99
C PHE A 282 4.62 -15.15 -12.07
N PRO A 283 3.86 -15.32 -13.17
CA PRO A 283 2.47 -14.92 -13.26
C PRO A 283 1.57 -15.98 -12.62
N PHE A 284 0.81 -15.61 -11.61
CA PHE A 284 -0.23 -16.43 -10.99
C PHE A 284 -1.60 -16.01 -11.54
N PRO A 285 -2.07 -16.65 -12.63
CA PRO A 285 -3.42 -16.39 -13.13
C PRO A 285 -4.47 -16.91 -12.14
N VAL A 286 -5.53 -16.13 -11.93
CA VAL A 286 -6.65 -16.50 -11.08
C VAL A 286 -7.73 -17.17 -11.94
N SER A 287 -8.17 -18.36 -11.52
CA SER A 287 -9.21 -19.09 -12.25
C SER A 287 -10.56 -18.36 -12.17
N GLN A 288 -11.43 -18.57 -13.17
CA GLN A 288 -12.77 -17.98 -13.17
C GLN A 288 -13.58 -18.40 -11.94
N GLN A 289 -13.49 -19.68 -11.54
CA GLN A 289 -14.15 -20.16 -10.32
C GLN A 289 -13.65 -19.41 -9.07
N THR A 290 -12.33 -19.26 -8.95
CA THR A 290 -11.73 -18.53 -7.83
C THR A 290 -12.15 -17.06 -7.81
N LEU A 291 -12.26 -16.40 -8.97
CA LEU A 291 -12.77 -15.03 -9.04
C LEU A 291 -14.22 -14.92 -8.56
N MET A 292 -15.08 -15.87 -8.94
CA MET A 292 -16.47 -15.91 -8.48
C MET A 292 -16.54 -16.14 -6.96
N ASP A 293 -15.73 -17.06 -6.44
CA ASP A 293 -15.66 -17.35 -4.99
C ASP A 293 -15.19 -16.12 -4.20
N TRP A 294 -14.14 -15.44 -4.69
CA TRP A 294 -13.64 -14.21 -4.07
C TRP A 294 -14.61 -13.04 -4.18
N ALA A 295 -15.35 -12.91 -5.29
CA ALA A 295 -16.42 -11.92 -5.42
C ALA A 295 -17.54 -12.17 -4.39
N HIS A 296 -17.95 -13.42 -4.20
CA HIS A 296 -18.93 -13.80 -3.20
C HIS A 296 -18.44 -13.52 -1.77
N ALA A 297 -17.22 -13.95 -1.43
CA ALA A 297 -16.59 -13.65 -0.14
C ALA A 297 -16.49 -12.14 0.12
N THR A 298 -16.17 -11.35 -0.92
CA THR A 298 -16.13 -9.90 -0.83
C THR A 298 -17.50 -9.31 -0.51
N SER A 299 -18.60 -9.84 -1.08
CA SER A 299 -19.95 -9.40 -0.72
C SER A 299 -20.25 -9.60 0.77
N LEU A 300 -19.80 -10.70 1.38
CA LEU A 300 -19.97 -10.94 2.82
C LEU A 300 -19.16 -9.92 3.66
N VAL A 301 -17.91 -9.68 3.26
CA VAL A 301 -17.05 -8.66 3.89
C VAL A 301 -17.69 -7.27 3.83
N LEU A 302 -18.34 -6.91 2.72
CA LEU A 302 -19.00 -5.61 2.60
C LEU A 302 -20.22 -5.49 3.54
N VAL A 303 -20.93 -6.58 3.81
CA VAL A 303 -22.00 -6.62 4.81
C VAL A 303 -21.45 -6.41 6.22
N GLU A 304 -20.33 -7.05 6.58
CA GLU A 304 -19.66 -6.83 7.87
C GLU A 304 -19.20 -5.37 8.02
N ALA A 305 -18.61 -4.81 6.96
CA ALA A 305 -18.19 -3.42 6.94
C ALA A 305 -19.36 -2.44 7.06
N GLN A 306 -20.50 -2.75 6.41
CA GLN A 306 -21.75 -1.99 6.55
C GLN A 306 -22.23 -1.95 7.99
N TRP A 307 -22.22 -3.10 8.68
CA TRP A 307 -22.59 -3.17 10.08
C TRP A 307 -21.70 -2.28 10.95
N HIS A 308 -20.37 -2.38 10.80
CA HIS A 308 -19.44 -1.54 11.55
C HIS A 308 -19.65 -0.04 11.28
N TYR A 309 -19.92 0.32 10.02
CA TYR A 309 -20.14 1.70 9.61
C TYR A 309 -21.48 2.27 10.10
N GLN A 310 -22.53 1.46 10.16
CA GLN A 310 -23.85 1.90 10.65
C GLN A 310 -23.92 1.97 12.18
N GLU A 311 -23.48 0.91 12.85
CA GLU A 311 -23.51 0.82 14.31
C GLU A 311 -22.42 1.65 14.99
N ARG A 312 -21.46 2.16 14.20
CA ARG A 312 -20.26 2.87 14.67
C ARG A 312 -19.50 2.08 15.76
N ASN A 313 -19.58 0.76 15.71
CA ASN A 313 -18.98 -0.10 16.69
C ASN A 313 -17.66 -0.66 16.16
N TYR A 314 -16.55 -0.11 16.63
CA TYR A 314 -15.20 -0.50 16.23
C TYR A 314 -14.42 -1.21 17.35
N THR A 315 -15.13 -1.84 18.28
CA THR A 315 -14.49 -2.44 19.45
C THR A 315 -13.83 -3.78 19.16
N LEU A 316 -14.46 -4.62 18.33
CA LEU A 316 -14.03 -5.97 17.96
C LEU A 316 -14.46 -6.28 16.52
N PRO A 317 -13.77 -7.19 15.80
CA PRO A 317 -14.26 -7.73 14.53
C PRO A 317 -15.69 -8.26 14.61
N TRP A 318 -16.45 -8.12 13.51
CA TRP A 318 -17.87 -8.44 13.42
C TRP A 318 -18.22 -9.84 13.95
N GLN A 319 -17.45 -10.86 13.55
CA GLN A 319 -17.64 -12.26 13.95
C GLN A 319 -17.60 -12.47 15.47
N PHE A 320 -16.80 -11.70 16.21
CA PHE A 320 -16.73 -11.82 17.68
C PHE A 320 -17.91 -11.14 18.38
N LEU A 321 -18.56 -10.20 17.71
CA LEU A 321 -19.73 -9.48 18.24
C LEU A 321 -21.03 -10.22 17.95
N ASN A 322 -21.14 -10.84 16.77
CA ASN A 322 -22.41 -11.38 16.26
C ASN A 322 -22.44 -12.91 16.20
N ASP A 323 -21.34 -13.59 15.87
CA ASP A 323 -21.34 -15.05 15.67
C ASP A 323 -21.03 -15.85 16.94
N LYS A 324 -20.62 -15.19 18.04
CA LYS A 324 -20.28 -15.83 19.33
C LYS A 324 -19.39 -17.07 19.15
N ILE A 325 -18.27 -16.91 18.45
CA ILE A 325 -17.34 -17.98 18.10
C ILE A 325 -17.03 -18.86 19.32
N VAL A 326 -17.24 -20.17 19.17
CA VAL A 326 -16.83 -21.22 20.11
C VAL A 326 -15.70 -21.99 19.44
N LEU A 327 -14.58 -22.18 20.15
CA LEU A 327 -13.39 -22.90 19.67
C LEU A 327 -13.57 -24.42 19.71
#